data_AF-A0A8B8ABE5-F1
#
_entry.id   AF-A0A8B8ABE5-F1
#
_cell.length_a   1.000
_cell.length_b   1.000
_cell.length_c   1.000
_cell.angle_alpha   90.00
_cell.angle_beta   90.00
_cell.angle_gamma   90.00
#
_symmetry.space_group_name_H-M   'P 1'
#
loop_
_entity.id
_entity.type
_entity.pdbx_description
1 polymer ?
#
loop_
_entity_poly.entity_id
_entity_poly.type
_entity_poly.pdbx_seq_one_letter_code
_entity_poly.pdbx_strand_id
1 'polypeptide(L)'
;MLGECLLICCILGGNSVWTYENMALNKTVWQQDTFLNFTAARAVDGRKDSLSIFGSDCVLSRYTYTAEWRVDLQAVVSIHHIFIQYATNNLPWDKNNSHTSRFLGFSVYISNTTNKADGILCFRDTKYTRATIPNPINITCPHYGRYVIYYNNRTHLPYPVGYSKDTGNNLCEVEVYGCTSPGLYGENCSVACPQKCLNGRCHIVEGTCLGCVDGYSGPTCSKECTISGFYGENCSTACPEHCLDGVCDAVNGTCYGCLDGYSGPTCSEGCTISGYYGENCSTPCPENCLDGLCDTVNGSCYACIDGYSGPTCHRGCMSPGFYGENCSIPCPQNCLDSRCHIVEGTCFGCVDGYIGDKCIENKGCKFQGQYGVNCSTPCPVNCLEGRCHIVDGTCFDCVNGYKGPTCGVVII
;
A
#
# COMPACT_ATOMS: atom_id res chain seq x y z
N MET A 1 57.57 30.41 13.21
CA MET A 1 57.69 31.70 13.94
C MET A 1 57.39 32.79 12.91
N LEU A 2 56.33 33.58 12.92
CA LEU A 2 55.17 33.84 13.81
C LEU A 2 53.90 33.72 12.90
N GLY A 3 52.67 33.46 13.32
CA GLY A 3 51.98 33.81 14.56
C GLY A 3 50.83 34.78 14.23
N GLU A 4 49.61 34.24 14.20
CA GLU A 4 48.31 34.82 14.57
C GLU A 4 47.64 35.99 13.81
N CYS A 5 46.30 35.91 13.88
CA CYS A 5 45.27 36.84 13.42
C CYS A 5 45.58 38.32 13.69
N LEU A 6 45.35 39.16 12.67
CA LEU A 6 44.84 40.51 12.88
C LEU A 6 43.61 40.74 12.01
N LEU A 7 42.46 40.76 12.68
CA LEU A 7 41.26 41.44 12.25
C LEU A 7 41.58 42.95 12.27
N ILE A 8 42.03 43.51 11.14
CA ILE A 8 41.96 44.96 10.90
C ILE A 8 41.12 45.16 9.65
N CYS A 9 40.03 45.88 9.87
CA CYS A 9 39.06 46.32 8.87
C CYS A 9 39.77 47.18 7.80
N CYS A 10 40.24 46.55 6.73
CA CYS A 10 40.54 47.24 5.48
C CYS A 10 39.23 47.35 4.69
N ILE A 11 38.48 48.44 4.91
CA ILE A 11 37.45 48.87 3.97
C ILE A 11 38.16 49.40 2.72
N LEU A 12 38.45 48.48 1.81
CA LEU A 12 38.74 48.77 0.40
C LEU A 12 38.02 47.71 -0.43
N GLY A 13 36.72 47.94 -0.69
CA GLY A 13 35.99 47.36 -1.84
C GLY A 13 36.11 45.86 -2.08
N GLY A 14 36.35 45.05 -1.06
CA GLY A 14 36.53 43.61 -1.18
C GLY A 14 35.18 42.91 -1.22
N ASN A 15 34.72 42.55 -2.41
CA ASN A 15 33.85 41.38 -2.51
C ASN A 15 34.66 40.20 -1.96
N SER A 16 34.44 39.84 -0.70
CA SER A 16 34.75 38.50 -0.22
C SER A 16 33.97 37.55 -1.13
N VAL A 17 34.67 36.93 -2.07
CA VAL A 17 34.11 35.86 -2.91
C VAL A 17 34.00 34.66 -1.97
N TRP A 18 32.81 34.49 -1.41
CA TRP A 18 32.49 33.34 -0.58
C TRP A 18 32.31 32.15 -1.51
N THR A 19 33.11 31.11 -1.29
CA THR A 19 33.04 29.84 -2.02
C THR A 19 32.86 28.72 -1.02
N TYR A 20 32.44 27.54 -1.47
CA TYR A 20 32.45 26.33 -0.66
C TYR A 20 33.78 26.14 0.09
N GLU A 21 33.71 25.65 1.33
CA GLU A 21 34.89 25.43 2.19
C GLU A 21 35.47 24.03 1.97
N ASN A 22 36.80 23.86 2.11
CA ASN A 22 37.41 22.53 2.16
C ASN A 22 37.11 21.86 3.50
N MET A 23 36.06 21.03 3.52
CA MET A 23 35.57 20.32 4.70
C MET A 23 36.47 19.16 5.12
N ALA A 24 37.41 18.73 4.28
CA ALA A 24 38.35 17.65 4.58
C ALA A 24 39.59 18.14 5.33
N LEU A 25 39.88 19.45 5.31
CA LEU A 25 41.09 20.02 5.90
C LEU A 25 41.22 19.64 7.39
N ASN A 26 42.36 19.04 7.74
CA ASN A 26 42.70 18.54 9.08
C ASN A 26 41.67 17.59 9.70
N LYS A 27 40.88 16.89 8.88
CA LYS A 27 39.92 15.89 9.36
C LYS A 27 40.59 14.54 9.62
N THR A 28 39.87 13.71 10.38
CA THR A 28 40.30 12.35 10.68
C THR A 28 40.27 11.51 9.41
N VAL A 29 41.32 10.75 9.18
CA VAL A 29 41.49 9.94 7.97
C VAL A 29 42.01 8.55 8.31
N TRP A 30 41.74 7.61 7.41
CA TRP A 30 42.21 6.25 7.47
C TRP A 30 42.72 5.81 6.10
N GLN A 31 43.73 4.94 6.07
CA GLN A 31 44.16 4.30 4.84
C GLN A 31 44.52 2.83 5.06
N GLN A 32 44.32 2.04 4.01
CA GLN A 32 44.72 0.65 3.95
C GLN A 32 46.24 0.51 3.84
N ASP A 33 46.82 -0.45 4.56
CA ASP A 33 48.21 -0.90 4.41
C ASP A 33 49.26 0.23 4.43
N THR A 34 49.21 1.10 5.45
CA THR A 34 50.16 2.22 5.60
C THR A 34 51.62 1.77 5.46
N PHE A 35 52.37 2.44 4.58
CA PHE A 35 53.79 2.20 4.42
C PHE A 35 54.60 3.11 5.36
N LEU A 36 55.38 2.52 6.26
CA LEU A 36 56.21 3.25 7.23
C LEU A 36 55.41 4.34 7.97
N ASN A 37 55.90 5.58 7.94
CA ASN A 37 55.30 6.75 8.61
C ASN A 37 54.60 7.72 7.61
N PHE A 38 54.23 7.24 6.43
CA PHE A 38 53.48 8.02 5.42
C PHE A 38 51.99 7.98 5.73
N THR A 39 51.62 8.62 6.85
CA THR A 39 50.27 8.62 7.43
C THR A 39 49.24 9.23 6.47
N ALA A 40 48.02 8.71 6.52
CA ALA A 40 46.88 9.17 5.72
C ALA A 40 46.60 10.68 5.83
N ALA A 41 46.95 11.31 6.97
CA ALA A 41 46.68 12.72 7.28
C ALA A 41 47.36 13.72 6.35
N ARG A 42 48.43 13.31 5.67
CA ARG A 42 49.17 14.17 4.73
C ARG A 42 48.29 14.61 3.55
N ALA A 43 47.33 13.78 3.14
CA ALA A 43 46.44 14.12 2.03
C ALA A 43 45.30 15.09 2.41
N VAL A 44 45.26 15.61 3.63
CA VAL A 44 44.22 16.57 4.07
C VAL A 44 44.82 17.71 4.89
N ASP A 45 46.12 17.97 4.76
CA ASP A 45 46.82 19.01 5.52
C ASP A 45 46.95 20.33 4.75
N GLY A 46 46.49 20.35 3.48
CA GLY A 46 46.52 21.52 2.60
C GLY A 46 47.86 21.77 1.92
N ARG A 47 48.85 20.88 2.07
CA ARG A 47 50.20 21.04 1.50
C ARG A 47 50.32 20.32 0.17
N LYS A 48 50.96 20.97 -0.80
CA LYS A 48 51.18 20.43 -2.15
C LYS A 48 52.57 20.78 -2.70
N ASP A 49 53.51 21.11 -1.82
CA ASP A 49 54.82 21.67 -2.18
C ASP A 49 55.72 20.61 -2.85
N SER A 50 55.65 19.37 -2.38
CA SER A 50 56.40 18.22 -2.90
C SER A 50 55.46 17.09 -3.28
N LEU A 51 55.26 16.91 -4.59
CA LEU A 51 54.44 15.84 -5.16
C LEU A 51 55.20 14.51 -5.29
N SER A 52 56.21 14.31 -4.44
CA SER A 52 57.01 13.09 -4.37
C SER A 52 56.47 12.13 -3.33
N ILE A 53 56.37 10.84 -3.68
CA ILE A 53 55.93 9.80 -2.74
C ILE A 53 56.88 9.63 -1.54
N PHE A 54 58.14 10.08 -1.66
CA PHE A 54 59.11 10.11 -0.56
C PHE A 54 59.24 11.51 0.06
N GLY A 55 58.45 12.47 -0.41
CA GLY A 55 58.34 13.82 0.13
C GLY A 55 57.51 13.87 1.41
N SER A 56 57.21 15.09 1.85
CA SER A 56 56.42 15.35 3.06
C SER A 56 54.91 15.22 2.83
N ASP A 57 54.42 15.48 1.61
CA ASP A 57 53.00 15.83 1.42
C ASP A 57 52.16 14.67 0.89
N CYS A 58 52.78 13.63 0.34
CA CYS A 58 52.05 12.48 -0.19
C CYS A 58 51.90 11.35 0.84
N VAL A 59 50.73 10.71 0.82
CA VAL A 59 50.47 9.45 1.52
C VAL A 59 51.06 8.29 0.74
N LEU A 60 51.38 7.19 1.43
CA LEU A 60 51.91 5.99 0.79
C LEU A 60 51.35 4.74 1.47
N SER A 61 50.66 3.91 0.70
CA SER A 61 50.27 2.55 1.07
C SER A 61 51.25 1.53 0.48
N ARG A 62 51.26 0.32 1.03
CA ARG A 62 51.90 -0.82 0.35
C ARG A 62 51.23 -1.03 -1.02
N TYR A 63 52.03 -1.35 -2.02
CA TYR A 63 51.51 -1.69 -3.33
C TYR A 63 50.97 -3.12 -3.31
N THR A 64 49.65 -3.23 -3.44
CA THR A 64 48.91 -4.50 -3.45
C THR A 64 47.88 -4.48 -4.59
N TYR A 65 46.88 -5.35 -4.53
CA TYR A 65 45.76 -5.36 -5.48
C TYR A 65 44.64 -4.37 -5.13
N THR A 66 44.64 -3.79 -3.94
CA THR A 66 43.67 -2.76 -3.55
C THR A 66 44.33 -1.61 -2.81
N ALA A 67 43.84 -0.41 -3.03
CA ALA A 67 44.20 0.77 -2.26
C ALA A 67 42.92 1.46 -1.83
N GLU A 68 42.78 1.69 -0.53
CA GLU A 68 41.66 2.41 0.04
C GLU A 68 42.17 3.52 0.97
N TRP A 69 41.60 4.70 0.82
CA TRP A 69 41.84 5.85 1.69
C TRP A 69 40.50 6.54 1.91
N ARG A 70 40.24 7.03 3.13
CA ARG A 70 39.00 7.75 3.43
C ARG A 70 39.19 8.84 4.46
N VAL A 71 38.37 9.89 4.33
CA VAL A 71 38.24 10.99 5.28
C VAL A 71 36.86 10.95 5.95
N ASP A 72 36.82 11.22 7.26
CA ASP A 72 35.60 11.44 8.04
C ASP A 72 35.31 12.93 8.16
N LEU A 73 34.26 13.41 7.49
CA LEU A 73 33.78 14.80 7.53
C LEU A 73 33.08 15.15 8.85
N GLN A 74 33.00 14.20 9.80
CA GLN A 74 32.44 14.31 11.15
C GLN A 74 30.91 14.44 11.24
N ALA A 75 30.25 14.85 10.16
CA ALA A 75 28.80 14.91 10.03
C ALA A 75 28.38 14.50 8.61
N VAL A 76 27.09 14.17 8.44
CA VAL A 76 26.51 14.01 7.10
C VAL A 76 26.30 15.42 6.52
N VAL A 77 27.17 15.81 5.62
CA VAL A 77 27.23 17.16 5.03
C VAL A 77 26.95 17.11 3.54
N SER A 78 26.60 18.27 2.97
CA SER A 78 26.37 18.41 1.54
C SER A 78 27.70 18.66 0.82
N ILE A 79 28.09 17.75 -0.06
CA ILE A 79 29.33 17.82 -0.84
C ILE A 79 28.98 18.38 -2.23
N HIS A 80 29.76 19.33 -2.74
CA HIS A 80 29.65 19.85 -4.10
C HIS A 80 30.62 19.12 -5.04
N HIS A 81 31.91 19.14 -4.70
CA HIS A 81 32.95 18.54 -5.52
C HIS A 81 34.15 18.11 -4.69
N ILE A 82 34.94 17.21 -5.28
CA ILE A 82 36.12 16.61 -4.65
C ILE A 82 37.32 16.86 -5.56
N PHE A 83 38.36 17.44 -5.00
CA PHE A 83 39.64 17.65 -5.67
C PHE A 83 40.63 16.58 -5.22
N ILE A 84 41.37 15.99 -6.15
CA ILE A 84 42.44 15.03 -5.85
C ILE A 84 43.72 15.44 -6.57
N GLN A 85 44.79 15.65 -5.80
CA GLN A 85 46.16 15.76 -6.27
C GLN A 85 46.87 14.43 -6.02
N TYR A 86 47.35 13.80 -7.09
CA TYR A 86 48.09 12.55 -7.03
C TYR A 86 49.61 12.80 -7.13
N ALA A 87 50.43 11.88 -6.61
CA ALA A 87 51.88 11.99 -6.69
C ALA A 87 52.40 11.96 -8.13
N THR A 88 53.30 12.88 -8.46
CA THR A 88 53.98 12.97 -9.76
C THR A 88 55.46 12.60 -9.67
N ASN A 89 56.01 12.50 -8.46
CA ASN A 89 57.44 12.53 -8.18
C ASN A 89 58.15 13.80 -8.64
N ASN A 90 57.42 14.92 -8.71
CA ASN A 90 57.90 16.19 -9.27
C ASN A 90 58.40 16.03 -10.72
N LEU A 91 57.87 15.04 -11.44
CA LEU A 91 58.14 14.78 -12.85
C LEU A 91 56.95 15.23 -13.71
N PRO A 92 57.17 15.48 -15.01
CA PRO A 92 56.07 15.74 -15.94
C PRO A 92 54.97 14.68 -15.84
N TRP A 93 53.72 15.13 -15.87
CA TRP A 93 52.54 14.25 -15.80
C TRP A 93 52.12 13.82 -17.21
N ASP A 94 52.80 12.80 -17.74
CA ASP A 94 52.57 12.27 -19.08
C ASP A 94 52.58 10.72 -19.11
N LYS A 95 52.45 10.15 -20.32
CA LYS A 95 52.44 8.69 -20.53
C LYS A 95 53.69 7.97 -20.03
N ASN A 96 54.81 8.65 -19.82
CA ASN A 96 56.06 8.05 -19.34
C ASN A 96 56.15 8.07 -17.81
N ASN A 97 55.36 8.92 -17.14
CA ASN A 97 55.24 8.89 -15.70
C ASN A 97 54.66 7.52 -15.25
N SER A 98 55.31 6.87 -14.28
CA SER A 98 54.88 5.54 -13.80
C SER A 98 53.68 5.61 -12.85
N HIS A 99 53.36 6.79 -12.33
CA HIS A 99 52.20 6.98 -11.46
C HIS A 99 50.89 7.07 -12.24
N THR A 100 50.93 7.47 -13.52
CA THR A 100 49.72 7.50 -14.36
C THR A 100 49.09 6.12 -14.49
N SER A 101 49.87 5.05 -14.66
CA SER A 101 49.34 3.68 -14.76
C SER A 101 48.75 3.14 -13.45
N ARG A 102 49.23 3.63 -12.30
CA ARG A 102 48.69 3.26 -10.97
C ARG A 102 47.42 4.03 -10.64
N PHE A 103 47.36 5.32 -11.00
CA PHE A 103 46.20 6.15 -10.72
C PHE A 103 44.97 5.75 -11.55
N LEU A 104 45.16 5.27 -12.79
CA LEU A 104 44.07 4.77 -13.64
C LEU A 104 43.12 3.81 -12.91
N GLY A 105 41.84 3.87 -13.26
CA GLY A 105 40.82 2.96 -12.75
C GLY A 105 40.34 3.21 -11.32
N PHE A 106 40.78 4.30 -10.70
CA PHE A 106 40.32 4.66 -9.37
C PHE A 106 38.82 5.01 -9.37
N SER A 107 38.23 4.89 -8.20
CA SER A 107 36.84 5.23 -7.90
C SER A 107 36.78 6.09 -6.65
N VAL A 108 35.77 6.95 -6.59
CA VAL A 108 35.45 7.74 -5.41
C VAL A 108 34.05 7.39 -4.97
N TYR A 109 33.85 7.21 -3.67
CA TYR A 109 32.55 6.94 -3.06
C TYR A 109 32.22 7.98 -2.01
N ILE A 110 30.94 8.28 -1.87
CA ILE A 110 30.39 9.09 -0.77
C ILE A 110 29.52 8.14 0.06
N SER A 111 29.82 8.01 1.35
CA SER A 111 29.13 7.07 2.25
C SER A 111 28.78 7.72 3.59
N ASN A 112 27.76 7.18 4.27
CA ASN A 112 27.46 7.51 5.67
C ASN A 112 28.16 6.58 6.66
N THR A 113 28.76 5.49 6.16
CA THR A 113 29.52 4.52 6.94
C THR A 113 30.96 4.47 6.46
N THR A 114 31.82 3.75 7.17
CA THR A 114 33.21 3.51 6.74
C THR A 114 33.33 2.52 5.57
N ASN A 115 32.21 1.92 5.13
CA ASN A 115 32.18 0.95 4.04
C ASN A 115 31.71 1.63 2.75
N LYS A 116 32.49 1.48 1.69
CA LYS A 116 32.16 1.99 0.34
C LYS A 116 30.93 1.31 -0.28
N ALA A 117 30.62 0.06 0.12
CA ALA A 117 29.49 -0.68 -0.43
C ALA A 117 28.13 -0.11 0.02
N ASP A 118 28.11 0.61 1.14
CA ASP A 118 26.90 1.27 1.66
C ASP A 118 26.70 2.68 1.07
N GLY A 119 27.69 3.16 0.31
CA GLY A 119 27.71 4.50 -0.27
C GLY A 119 27.32 4.53 -1.74
N ILE A 120 27.32 5.74 -2.30
CA ILE A 120 27.12 5.94 -3.74
C ILE A 120 28.46 5.95 -4.48
N LEU A 121 28.48 5.40 -5.69
CA LEU A 121 29.62 5.53 -6.60
C LEU A 121 29.59 6.93 -7.22
N CYS A 122 30.47 7.79 -6.74
CA CYS A 122 30.54 9.19 -7.13
C CYS A 122 31.32 9.39 -8.44
N PHE A 123 32.42 8.66 -8.59
CA PHE A 123 33.24 8.68 -9.80
C PHE A 123 33.91 7.33 -10.00
N ARG A 124 34.07 6.94 -11.26
CA ARG A 124 34.90 5.80 -11.65
C ARG A 124 35.63 6.11 -12.94
N ASP A 125 36.96 6.02 -12.90
CA ASP A 125 37.76 6.12 -14.11
C ASP A 125 37.60 4.85 -14.95
N THR A 126 37.03 5.04 -16.14
CA THR A 126 36.91 4.02 -17.19
C THR A 126 37.38 4.53 -18.55
N LYS A 127 37.77 5.80 -18.64
CA LYS A 127 37.95 6.51 -19.92
C LYS A 127 39.37 7.01 -20.12
N TYR A 128 40.11 7.27 -19.05
CA TYR A 128 41.43 7.85 -19.18
C TYR A 128 42.46 6.82 -19.62
N THR A 129 43.53 7.34 -20.22
CA THR A 129 44.74 6.60 -20.54
C THR A 129 45.89 7.20 -19.75
N ARG A 130 47.05 6.54 -19.77
CA ARG A 130 48.28 7.07 -19.14
C ARG A 130 48.65 8.48 -19.62
N ALA A 131 48.25 8.86 -20.84
CA ALA A 131 48.53 10.17 -21.40
C ALA A 131 47.47 11.23 -21.06
N THR A 132 46.25 10.81 -20.70
CA THR A 132 45.08 11.71 -20.63
C THR A 132 44.45 11.83 -19.26
N ILE A 133 44.83 10.99 -18.29
CA ILE A 133 44.36 11.13 -16.91
C ILE A 133 44.82 12.49 -16.35
N PRO A 134 43.91 13.36 -15.88
CA PRO A 134 44.31 14.66 -15.33
C PRO A 134 44.91 14.51 -13.93
N ASN A 135 45.82 15.42 -13.58
CA ASN A 135 46.35 15.54 -12.23
C ASN A 135 46.77 17.01 -11.99
N PRO A 136 46.06 17.76 -11.13
CA PRO A 136 44.96 17.30 -10.28
C PRO A 136 43.67 17.01 -11.07
N ILE A 137 42.73 16.31 -10.43
CA ILE A 137 41.39 16.07 -10.96
C ILE A 137 40.34 16.70 -10.04
N ASN A 138 39.32 17.32 -10.65
CA ASN A 138 38.15 17.85 -9.95
C ASN A 138 36.92 17.02 -10.33
N ILE A 139 36.29 16.39 -9.33
CA ILE A 139 35.17 15.47 -9.46
C ILE A 139 33.93 16.16 -8.91
N THR A 140 33.05 16.62 -9.81
CA THR A 140 31.75 17.18 -9.43
C THR A 140 30.79 16.06 -9.07
N CYS A 141 30.26 16.09 -7.85
CA CYS A 141 29.48 15.00 -7.32
C CYS A 141 28.58 15.48 -6.16
N PRO A 142 27.53 16.25 -6.49
CA PRO A 142 26.65 16.83 -5.50
C PRO A 142 25.88 15.74 -4.74
N HIS A 143 26.25 15.47 -3.48
CA HIS A 143 25.58 14.46 -2.67
C HIS A 143 25.80 14.68 -1.16
N TYR A 144 24.98 14.06 -0.34
CA TYR A 144 25.14 14.04 1.11
C TYR A 144 25.99 12.86 1.58
N GLY A 145 26.94 13.09 2.46
CA GLY A 145 27.72 12.00 3.04
C GLY A 145 28.57 12.43 4.21
N ARG A 146 29.04 11.44 4.97
CA ARG A 146 30.02 11.64 6.05
C ARG A 146 31.43 11.26 5.64
N TYR A 147 31.57 10.26 4.79
CA TYR A 147 32.86 9.74 4.35
C TYR A 147 33.04 9.94 2.85
N VAL A 148 34.21 10.46 2.47
CA VAL A 148 34.70 10.40 1.09
C VAL A 148 35.78 9.33 1.02
N ILE A 149 35.60 8.35 0.14
CA ILE A 149 36.42 7.15 0.06
C ILE A 149 37.04 7.07 -1.33
N TYR A 150 38.36 7.22 -1.40
CA TYR A 150 39.16 6.84 -2.57
C TYR A 150 39.38 5.34 -2.55
N TYR A 151 39.14 4.69 -3.69
CA TYR A 151 39.32 3.27 -3.84
C TYR A 151 39.89 2.93 -5.21
N ASN A 152 40.86 2.04 -5.27
CA ASN A 152 41.40 1.53 -6.51
C ASN A 152 41.65 0.03 -6.39
N ASN A 153 41.35 -0.75 -7.43
CA ASN A 153 41.45 -2.20 -7.37
C ASN A 153 42.04 -2.81 -8.65
N ARG A 154 42.67 -3.97 -8.46
CA ARG A 154 43.32 -4.82 -9.47
C ARG A 154 43.02 -6.29 -9.14
N THR A 155 41.76 -6.61 -8.93
CA THR A 155 41.33 -7.95 -8.48
C THR A 155 40.80 -8.83 -9.61
N HIS A 156 40.54 -8.27 -10.79
CA HIS A 156 39.92 -8.98 -11.92
C HIS A 156 40.77 -8.84 -13.17
N LEU A 157 41.26 -9.96 -13.70
CA LEU A 157 42.04 -10.04 -14.93
C LEU A 157 41.13 -10.33 -16.14
N PRO A 158 41.49 -9.89 -17.36
CA PRO A 158 42.64 -9.03 -17.69
C PRO A 158 42.40 -7.56 -17.34
N TYR A 159 43.44 -6.84 -16.94
CA TYR A 159 43.33 -5.39 -16.69
C TYR A 159 43.24 -4.61 -18.00
N PRO A 160 42.52 -3.47 -18.02
CA PRO A 160 42.54 -2.57 -19.17
C PRO A 160 43.96 -2.12 -19.54
N VAL A 161 44.16 -1.82 -20.82
CA VAL A 161 45.48 -1.44 -21.36
C VAL A 161 46.01 -0.20 -20.64
N GLY A 162 47.26 -0.28 -20.18
CA GLY A 162 47.95 0.82 -19.50
C GLY A 162 47.84 0.81 -17.97
N TYR A 163 46.99 -0.04 -17.38
CA TYR A 163 46.89 -0.19 -15.93
C TYR A 163 48.12 -0.90 -15.37
N SER A 164 48.59 -0.45 -14.20
CA SER A 164 49.58 -1.21 -13.43
C SER A 164 48.97 -2.51 -12.88
N LYS A 165 49.82 -3.51 -12.62
CA LYS A 165 49.42 -4.78 -11.96
C LYS A 165 49.07 -4.60 -10.49
N ASP A 166 49.64 -3.58 -9.88
CA ASP A 166 49.43 -3.16 -8.49
C ASP A 166 48.74 -1.80 -8.44
N THR A 167 48.27 -1.44 -7.26
CA THR A 167 47.73 -0.12 -6.96
C THR A 167 48.28 0.38 -5.63
N GLY A 168 48.32 1.70 -5.50
CA GLY A 168 48.66 2.42 -4.28
C GLY A 168 47.79 3.67 -4.19
N ASN A 169 47.66 4.24 -2.99
CA ASN A 169 46.88 5.46 -2.83
C ASN A 169 47.64 6.69 -3.35
N ASN A 170 48.92 6.87 -3.01
CA ASN A 170 49.82 7.95 -3.48
C ASN A 170 49.15 9.34 -3.60
N LEU A 171 48.19 9.64 -2.73
CA LEU A 171 47.44 10.90 -2.72
C LEU A 171 48.30 11.96 -2.05
N CYS A 172 48.47 13.13 -2.67
CA CYS A 172 49.17 14.25 -2.04
C CYS A 172 48.22 15.28 -1.46
N GLU A 173 47.01 15.44 -2.03
CA GLU A 173 45.95 16.20 -1.37
C GLU A 173 44.58 15.70 -1.86
N VAL A 174 43.62 15.66 -0.94
CA VAL A 174 42.20 15.41 -1.19
C VAL A 174 41.41 16.51 -0.50
N GLU A 175 40.78 17.37 -1.29
CA GLU A 175 39.93 18.45 -0.77
C GLU A 175 38.47 18.12 -1.07
N VAL A 176 37.60 18.34 -0.09
CA VAL A 176 36.16 18.08 -0.23
C VAL A 176 35.42 19.38 0.00
N TYR A 177 34.87 19.95 -1.07
CA TYR A 177 34.21 21.24 -1.03
C TYR A 177 32.69 21.08 -0.88
N GLY A 178 32.10 21.82 0.05
CA GLY A 178 30.65 21.81 0.26
C GLY A 178 30.20 22.69 1.42
N CYS A 179 29.07 22.34 2.02
CA CYS A 179 28.48 23.06 3.16
C CYS A 179 28.67 22.27 4.46
N THR A 180 29.46 22.83 5.38
CA THR A 180 29.75 22.25 6.70
C THR A 180 28.50 22.16 7.60
N SER A 181 27.58 23.11 7.44
CA SER A 181 26.29 23.12 8.12
C SER A 181 25.24 22.33 7.33
N PRO A 182 24.62 21.29 7.91
CA PRO A 182 23.55 20.54 7.26
C PRO A 182 22.35 21.42 6.91
N GLY A 183 21.66 21.08 5.82
CA GLY A 183 20.41 21.72 5.42
C GLY A 183 20.56 23.13 4.84
N LEU A 184 21.77 23.53 4.45
CA LEU A 184 22.04 24.78 3.74
C LEU A 184 22.50 24.49 2.30
N TYR A 185 22.20 25.42 1.40
CA TYR A 185 22.57 25.38 -0.01
C TYR A 185 22.95 26.79 -0.53
N GLY A 186 23.36 26.84 -1.79
CA GLY A 186 23.87 28.01 -2.48
C GLY A 186 25.39 28.15 -2.33
N GLU A 187 25.99 29.01 -3.16
CA GLU A 187 27.45 29.22 -3.23
C GLU A 187 28.08 29.58 -1.87
N ASN A 188 27.30 30.21 -0.99
CA ASN A 188 27.74 30.67 0.33
C ASN A 188 27.18 29.82 1.47
N CYS A 189 26.55 28.68 1.19
CA CYS A 189 25.92 27.81 2.20
C CYS A 189 25.06 28.59 3.20
N SER A 190 24.30 29.57 2.72
CA SER A 190 23.58 30.55 3.55
C SER A 190 22.06 30.44 3.39
N VAL A 191 21.58 29.72 2.38
CA VAL A 191 20.15 29.55 2.12
C VAL A 191 19.72 28.23 2.73
N ALA A 192 18.73 28.25 3.61
CA ALA A 192 18.18 27.03 4.18
C ALA A 192 17.40 26.25 3.11
N CYS A 193 17.59 24.93 3.08
CA CYS A 193 16.76 24.04 2.28
C CYS A 193 15.27 24.24 2.61
N PRO A 194 14.37 24.11 1.63
CA PRO A 194 12.93 24.19 1.88
C PRO A 194 12.50 23.28 3.02
N GLN A 195 11.62 23.79 3.90
CA GLN A 195 11.24 23.12 5.16
C GLN A 195 10.61 21.73 4.96
N LYS A 196 9.95 21.52 3.81
CA LYS A 196 9.27 20.27 3.46
C LYS A 196 10.14 19.30 2.65
N CYS A 197 11.42 19.62 2.42
CA CYS A 197 12.37 18.63 1.92
C CYS A 197 12.56 17.51 2.96
N LEU A 198 12.58 16.27 2.51
CA LEU A 198 12.87 15.10 3.33
C LEU A 198 14.24 15.25 4.01
N ASN A 199 14.29 15.07 5.33
CA ASN A 199 15.48 15.27 6.16
C ASN A 199 16.15 16.66 6.03
N GLY A 200 15.43 17.67 5.53
CA GLY A 200 15.99 19.00 5.26
C GLY A 200 17.08 18.99 4.19
N ARG A 201 17.06 18.02 3.25
CA ARG A 201 18.09 17.86 2.23
C ARG A 201 17.62 18.35 0.86
N CYS A 202 18.41 19.24 0.29
CA CYS A 202 18.23 19.77 -1.05
C CYS A 202 19.54 19.79 -1.83
N HIS A 203 19.46 19.93 -3.14
CA HIS A 203 20.60 20.04 -4.03
C HIS A 203 21.43 21.27 -3.66
N ILE A 204 22.74 21.10 -3.48
CA ILE A 204 23.63 22.14 -2.93
C ILE A 204 23.68 23.42 -3.78
N VAL A 205 23.49 23.32 -5.10
CA VAL A 205 23.44 24.48 -6.00
C VAL A 205 22.01 24.99 -6.19
N GLU A 206 21.12 24.16 -6.71
CA GLU A 206 19.76 24.54 -7.11
C GLU A 206 18.76 24.74 -5.97
N GLY A 207 19.00 24.15 -4.79
CA GLY A 207 18.02 24.16 -3.70
C GLY A 207 16.81 23.25 -3.91
N THR A 208 16.83 22.43 -4.97
CA THR A 208 15.78 21.44 -5.26
C THR A 208 15.81 20.31 -4.25
N CYS A 209 14.67 19.96 -3.64
CA CYS A 209 14.61 18.90 -2.64
C CYS A 209 14.97 17.54 -3.28
N LEU A 210 15.74 16.72 -2.56
CA LEU A 210 16.06 15.35 -3.01
C LEU A 210 14.91 14.36 -2.80
N GLY A 211 13.94 14.76 -1.98
CA GLY A 211 12.68 14.08 -1.70
C GLY A 211 11.80 15.00 -0.87
N CYS A 212 10.49 14.76 -0.85
CA CYS A 212 9.55 15.52 -0.04
C CYS A 212 9.10 14.73 1.18
N VAL A 213 8.72 15.42 2.25
CA VAL A 213 7.91 14.77 3.28
C VAL A 213 6.54 14.40 2.69
N ASP A 214 5.92 13.36 3.25
CA ASP A 214 4.62 12.85 2.78
C ASP A 214 3.56 13.96 2.70
N GLY A 215 2.74 13.92 1.65
CA GLY A 215 1.71 14.92 1.38
C GLY A 215 2.22 16.19 0.67
N TYR A 216 3.50 16.28 0.32
CA TYR A 216 4.07 17.39 -0.44
C TYR A 216 4.80 16.91 -1.70
N SER A 217 4.85 17.78 -2.71
CA SER A 217 5.46 17.51 -4.01
C SER A 217 6.06 18.76 -4.66
N GLY A 218 6.74 18.54 -5.78
CA GLY A 218 7.39 19.57 -6.57
C GLY A 218 8.85 19.80 -6.17
N PRO A 219 9.59 20.61 -6.95
CA PRO A 219 11.05 20.76 -6.80
C PRO A 219 11.46 21.34 -5.45
N THR A 220 10.58 22.06 -4.75
CA THR A 220 10.84 22.63 -3.42
C THR A 220 9.88 22.10 -2.35
N CYS A 221 9.13 21.04 -2.66
CA CYS A 221 8.10 20.47 -1.78
C CYS A 221 7.08 21.51 -1.26
N SER A 222 6.80 22.52 -2.07
CA SER A 222 5.88 23.62 -1.72
C SER A 222 4.43 23.33 -2.12
N LYS A 223 4.19 22.30 -2.96
CA LYS A 223 2.86 21.95 -3.42
C LYS A 223 2.31 20.82 -2.55
N GLU A 224 1.24 21.09 -1.82
CA GLU A 224 0.47 20.05 -1.15
C GLU A 224 -0.12 19.09 -2.19
N CYS A 225 -0.10 17.80 -1.88
CA CYS A 225 -0.76 16.75 -2.65
C CYS A 225 -2.28 17.01 -2.64
N THR A 226 -2.71 17.87 -3.55
CA THR A 226 -4.11 18.21 -3.87
C THR A 226 -4.63 17.40 -5.06
N ILE A 227 -3.79 16.52 -5.62
CA ILE A 227 -4.16 15.65 -6.73
C ILE A 227 -5.04 14.55 -6.15
N SER A 228 -6.34 14.62 -6.45
CA SER A 228 -7.28 13.52 -6.20
C SER A 228 -6.70 12.22 -6.76
N GLY A 229 -6.66 11.17 -5.94
CA GLY A 229 -6.19 9.86 -6.38
C GLY A 229 -4.74 9.52 -6.07
N PHE A 230 -3.95 10.37 -5.41
CA PHE A 230 -2.57 10.03 -5.01
C PHE A 230 -2.18 10.51 -3.60
N TYR A 231 -1.33 9.74 -2.93
CA TYR A 231 -0.78 10.00 -1.59
C TYR A 231 0.71 9.62 -1.48
N GLY A 232 1.30 9.89 -0.31
CA GLY A 232 2.65 9.48 0.05
C GLY A 232 3.76 10.39 -0.49
N GLU A 233 4.99 9.88 -0.52
CA GLU A 233 6.16 10.63 -0.97
C GLU A 233 5.99 11.12 -2.42
N ASN A 234 6.14 12.43 -2.62
CA ASN A 234 5.97 13.10 -3.91
C ASN A 234 4.61 12.86 -4.59
N CYS A 235 3.56 12.43 -3.85
CA CYS A 235 2.26 12.01 -4.39
C CYS A 235 2.39 10.90 -5.47
N SER A 236 3.30 9.95 -5.27
CA SER A 236 3.59 8.92 -6.30
C SER A 236 2.73 7.66 -6.17
N THR A 237 2.02 7.49 -5.05
CA THR A 237 1.23 6.28 -4.78
C THR A 237 -0.24 6.56 -5.04
N ALA A 238 -0.90 5.76 -5.87
CA ALA A 238 -2.32 5.94 -6.12
C ALA A 238 -3.15 5.61 -4.87
N CYS A 239 -4.22 6.36 -4.61
CA CYS A 239 -5.20 6.05 -3.58
C CYS A 239 -5.78 4.63 -3.80
N PRO A 240 -6.16 3.93 -2.72
CA PRO A 240 -6.82 2.63 -2.83
C PRO A 240 -8.03 2.65 -3.79
N GLU A 241 -8.20 1.57 -4.54
CA GLU A 241 -9.17 1.46 -5.64
C GLU A 241 -10.63 1.73 -5.21
N HIS A 242 -11.00 1.31 -4.00
CA HIS A 242 -12.37 1.40 -3.49
C HIS A 242 -12.59 2.59 -2.55
N CYS A 243 -11.68 3.58 -2.52
CA CYS A 243 -12.00 4.85 -1.88
C CYS A 243 -13.13 5.56 -2.65
N LEU A 244 -14.07 6.16 -1.92
CA LEU A 244 -15.10 7.00 -2.49
C LEU A 244 -14.47 8.18 -3.25
N ASP A 245 -14.95 8.42 -4.48
CA ASP A 245 -14.42 9.42 -5.43
C ASP A 245 -12.91 9.28 -5.74
N GLY A 246 -12.28 8.15 -5.38
CA GLY A 246 -10.84 7.97 -5.48
C GLY A 246 -10.03 8.92 -4.59
N VAL A 247 -10.62 9.44 -3.51
CA VAL A 247 -9.96 10.41 -2.62
C VAL A 247 -9.52 9.75 -1.32
N CYS A 248 -8.27 9.99 -0.94
CA CYS A 248 -7.68 9.51 0.30
C CYS A 248 -6.83 10.60 0.96
N ASP A 249 -6.50 10.41 2.24
CA ASP A 249 -5.55 11.23 2.98
C ASP A 249 -4.20 11.22 2.26
N ALA A 250 -3.72 12.42 1.92
CA ALA A 250 -2.56 12.58 1.07
C ALA A 250 -1.23 12.16 1.73
N VAL A 251 -1.22 11.94 3.04
CA VAL A 251 -0.05 11.51 3.81
C VAL A 251 -0.04 9.99 3.92
N ASN A 252 -1.11 9.40 4.44
CA ASN A 252 -1.13 7.97 4.83
C ASN A 252 -1.99 7.08 3.92
N GLY A 253 -2.75 7.65 2.98
CA GLY A 253 -3.58 6.91 2.04
C GLY A 253 -4.91 6.40 2.59
N THR A 254 -5.32 6.84 3.78
CA THR A 254 -6.60 6.45 4.39
C THR A 254 -7.76 7.05 3.58
N CYS A 255 -8.72 6.24 3.15
CA CYS A 255 -9.90 6.72 2.42
C CYS A 255 -10.82 7.52 3.36
N TYR A 256 -11.44 8.59 2.85
CA TYR A 256 -12.46 9.34 3.60
C TYR A 256 -13.83 8.65 3.63
N GLY A 257 -14.04 7.70 2.72
CA GLY A 257 -15.22 6.83 2.61
C GLY A 257 -14.91 5.67 1.67
N CYS A 258 -15.70 4.60 1.73
CA CYS A 258 -15.55 3.41 0.90
C CYS A 258 -16.72 3.24 -0.06
N LEU A 259 -16.47 2.64 -1.22
CA LEU A 259 -17.55 2.14 -2.06
C LEU A 259 -18.35 1.04 -1.32
N ASP A 260 -19.63 0.89 -1.68
CA ASP A 260 -20.52 -0.10 -1.08
C ASP A 260 -19.92 -1.51 -1.13
N GLY A 261 -20.00 -2.24 -0.01
CA GLY A 261 -19.43 -3.58 0.13
C GLY A 261 -17.95 -3.62 0.52
N TYR A 262 -17.31 -2.47 0.74
CA TYR A 262 -15.93 -2.35 1.22
C TYR A 262 -15.84 -1.59 2.54
N SER A 263 -14.80 -1.88 3.31
CA SER A 263 -14.55 -1.30 4.64
C SER A 263 -13.06 -1.25 4.98
N GLY A 264 -12.76 -0.66 6.13
CA GLY A 264 -11.40 -0.47 6.62
C GLY A 264 -10.74 0.82 6.10
N PRO A 265 -9.56 1.19 6.64
CA PRO A 265 -8.93 2.47 6.36
C PRO A 265 -8.52 2.65 4.89
N THR A 266 -8.31 1.56 4.15
CA THR A 266 -7.94 1.58 2.73
C THR A 266 -9.01 0.98 1.82
N CYS A 267 -10.22 0.73 2.34
CA CYS A 267 -11.32 0.10 1.61
C CYS A 267 -10.92 -1.21 0.90
N SER A 268 -9.92 -1.91 1.42
CA SER A 268 -9.38 -3.15 0.82
C SER A 268 -10.05 -4.40 1.38
N GLU A 269 -10.80 -4.25 2.47
CA GLU A 269 -11.52 -5.32 3.10
C GLU A 269 -12.94 -5.34 2.55
N GLY A 270 -13.34 -6.48 1.98
CA GLY A 270 -14.75 -6.72 1.70
C GLY A 270 -15.56 -6.64 2.99
N CYS A 271 -16.85 -6.33 2.87
CA CYS A 271 -17.74 -6.23 4.02
C CYS A 271 -17.86 -7.58 4.74
N THR A 272 -17.18 -7.74 5.87
CA THR A 272 -17.13 -9.00 6.63
C THR A 272 -18.11 -9.03 7.80
N ILE A 273 -18.73 -7.90 8.14
CA ILE A 273 -19.70 -7.82 9.23
C ILE A 273 -21.01 -8.47 8.77
N SER A 274 -21.26 -9.69 9.22
CA SER A 274 -22.51 -10.41 8.92
C SER A 274 -23.72 -9.59 9.39
N GLY A 275 -24.70 -9.44 8.51
CA GLY A 275 -25.92 -8.68 8.78
C GLY A 275 -25.84 -7.18 8.49
N TYR A 276 -24.80 -6.70 7.79
CA TYR A 276 -24.68 -5.31 7.37
C TYR A 276 -24.30 -5.18 5.89
N TYR A 277 -24.67 -4.05 5.28
CA TYR A 277 -24.41 -3.71 3.88
C TYR A 277 -24.18 -2.20 3.69
N GLY A 278 -23.81 -1.82 2.46
CA GLY A 278 -23.62 -0.43 2.02
C GLY A 278 -22.28 0.18 2.45
N GLU A 279 -22.17 1.50 2.38
CA GLU A 279 -20.95 2.25 2.72
C GLU A 279 -20.43 1.90 4.12
N ASN A 280 -19.16 1.49 4.18
CA ASN A 280 -18.46 1.08 5.39
C ASN A 280 -19.18 -0.03 6.20
N CYS A 281 -20.08 -0.82 5.58
CA CYS A 281 -20.88 -1.84 6.29
C CYS A 281 -21.71 -1.27 7.44
N SER A 282 -22.25 -0.07 7.27
CA SER A 282 -22.91 0.65 8.36
C SER A 282 -24.43 0.40 8.43
N THR A 283 -25.02 -0.17 7.37
CA THR A 283 -26.47 -0.33 7.26
C THR A 283 -26.87 -1.75 7.61
N PRO A 284 -27.76 -2.00 8.59
CA PRO A 284 -28.18 -3.35 8.93
C PRO A 284 -29.05 -3.96 7.81
N CYS A 285 -28.88 -5.26 7.56
CA CYS A 285 -29.72 -6.01 6.63
C CYS A 285 -31.21 -5.93 7.03
N PRO A 286 -32.14 -6.02 6.06
CA PRO A 286 -33.56 -6.06 6.34
C PRO A 286 -33.96 -7.12 7.38
N GLU A 287 -34.91 -6.77 8.27
CA GLU A 287 -35.31 -7.59 9.43
C GLU A 287 -35.78 -9.00 9.06
N ASN A 288 -36.46 -9.14 7.91
CA ASN A 288 -37.05 -10.42 7.46
C ASN A 288 -36.14 -11.21 6.51
N CYS A 289 -34.85 -10.85 6.37
CA CYS A 289 -33.89 -11.71 5.70
C CYS A 289 -33.66 -12.98 6.53
N LEU A 290 -33.60 -14.14 5.88
CA LEU A 290 -33.22 -15.39 6.53
C LEU A 290 -31.80 -15.27 7.12
N ASP A 291 -31.64 -15.69 8.37
CA ASP A 291 -30.40 -15.56 9.16
C ASP A 291 -29.86 -14.12 9.29
N GLY A 292 -30.67 -13.11 8.95
CA GLY A 292 -30.25 -11.71 8.88
C GLY A 292 -29.22 -11.44 7.76
N LEU A 293 -29.13 -12.31 6.75
CA LEU A 293 -28.11 -12.21 5.69
C LEU A 293 -28.65 -11.54 4.43
N CYS A 294 -27.89 -10.58 3.93
CA CYS A 294 -28.16 -9.89 2.68
C CYS A 294 -26.88 -9.63 1.89
N ASP A 295 -27.04 -9.32 0.61
CA ASP A 295 -25.97 -8.85 -0.26
C ASP A 295 -25.33 -7.60 0.34
N THR A 296 -24.02 -7.65 0.55
CA THR A 296 -23.29 -6.61 1.27
C THR A 296 -23.15 -5.29 0.50
N VAL A 297 -23.46 -5.28 -0.78
CA VAL A 297 -23.44 -4.09 -1.63
C VAL A 297 -24.81 -3.43 -1.64
N ASN A 298 -25.85 -4.16 -2.02
CA ASN A 298 -27.17 -3.56 -2.28
C ASN A 298 -28.25 -3.85 -1.23
N GLY A 299 -27.96 -4.71 -0.24
CA GLY A 299 -28.89 -5.03 0.85
C GLY A 299 -30.00 -6.02 0.49
N SER A 300 -29.92 -6.67 -0.67
CA SER A 300 -30.92 -7.67 -1.07
C SER A 300 -30.74 -8.95 -0.27
N CYS A 301 -31.80 -9.44 0.39
CA CYS A 301 -31.77 -10.68 1.12
C CYS A 301 -31.51 -11.86 0.17
N TYR A 302 -30.66 -12.81 0.60
CA TYR A 302 -30.44 -14.05 -0.16
C TYR A 302 -31.67 -14.98 -0.10
N ALA A 303 -32.39 -14.93 1.01
CA ALA A 303 -33.68 -15.59 1.22
C ALA A 303 -34.51 -14.81 2.23
N CYS A 304 -35.84 -14.96 2.18
CA CYS A 304 -36.76 -14.40 3.17
C CYS A 304 -37.18 -15.46 4.18
N ILE A 305 -37.47 -15.04 5.41
CA ILE A 305 -38.24 -15.90 6.31
C ILE A 305 -39.65 -16.16 5.74
N ASP A 306 -40.24 -17.30 6.11
CA ASP A 306 -41.57 -17.69 5.66
C ASP A 306 -42.60 -16.58 5.86
N GLY A 307 -43.48 -16.38 4.87
CA GLY A 307 -44.49 -15.33 4.90
C GLY A 307 -44.05 -13.98 4.33
N TYR A 308 -42.78 -13.82 3.94
CA TYR A 308 -42.26 -12.60 3.32
C TYR A 308 -41.62 -12.87 1.95
N SER A 309 -41.55 -11.83 1.12
CA SER A 309 -41.09 -11.88 -0.27
C SER A 309 -40.49 -10.56 -0.74
N GLY A 310 -39.87 -10.61 -1.92
CA GLY A 310 -39.21 -9.48 -2.56
C GLY A 310 -37.74 -9.33 -2.16
N PRO A 311 -36.98 -8.45 -2.84
CA PRO A 311 -35.52 -8.37 -2.69
C PRO A 311 -35.07 -7.99 -1.29
N THR A 312 -35.90 -7.28 -0.52
CA THR A 312 -35.58 -6.88 0.87
C THR A 312 -36.52 -7.51 1.89
N CYS A 313 -37.33 -8.51 1.51
CA CYS A 313 -38.28 -9.20 2.39
C CYS A 313 -39.26 -8.27 3.15
N HIS A 314 -39.55 -7.08 2.63
CA HIS A 314 -40.51 -6.16 3.23
C HIS A 314 -41.97 -6.47 2.86
N ARG A 315 -42.20 -7.34 1.86
CA ARG A 315 -43.55 -7.66 1.39
C ARG A 315 -44.04 -8.96 2.03
N GLY A 316 -44.97 -8.86 2.97
CA GLY A 316 -45.70 -10.03 3.46
C GLY A 316 -46.53 -10.70 2.35
N CYS A 317 -46.82 -11.99 2.49
CA CYS A 317 -47.64 -12.71 1.52
C CYS A 317 -49.03 -12.09 1.37
N MET A 318 -49.48 -12.03 0.12
CA MET A 318 -50.77 -11.45 -0.21
C MET A 318 -51.88 -12.36 0.35
N SER A 319 -52.65 -11.85 1.29
CA SER A 319 -53.86 -12.50 1.81
C SER A 319 -55.09 -11.86 1.15
N PRO A 320 -55.98 -12.65 0.51
CA PRO A 320 -56.07 -14.12 0.51
C PRO A 320 -55.17 -14.80 -0.54
N GLY A 321 -54.77 -16.05 -0.29
CA GLY A 321 -54.28 -16.95 -1.34
C GLY A 321 -53.01 -17.75 -1.05
N PHE A 322 -51.98 -17.18 -0.41
CA PHE A 322 -50.66 -17.83 -0.30
C PHE A 322 -49.97 -17.64 1.06
N TYR A 323 -49.11 -18.59 1.42
CA TYR A 323 -48.28 -18.62 2.63
C TYR A 323 -46.92 -19.31 2.37
N GLY A 324 -46.05 -19.32 3.37
CA GLY A 324 -44.76 -20.03 3.36
C GLY A 324 -43.65 -19.32 2.59
N GLU A 325 -42.61 -20.06 2.22
CA GLU A 325 -41.42 -19.54 1.55
C GLU A 325 -41.77 -18.80 0.25
N ASN A 326 -41.35 -17.53 0.18
CA ASN A 326 -41.56 -16.65 -0.97
C ASN A 326 -43.03 -16.60 -1.45
N CYS A 327 -43.99 -16.89 -0.56
CA CYS A 327 -45.42 -16.92 -0.85
C CYS A 327 -45.82 -17.89 -1.96
N SER A 328 -45.14 -19.04 -2.04
CA SER A 328 -45.33 -20.02 -3.12
C SER A 328 -46.37 -21.09 -2.79
N ILE A 329 -46.82 -21.20 -1.54
CA ILE A 329 -47.73 -22.26 -1.11
C ILE A 329 -49.16 -21.71 -1.05
N PRO A 330 -50.12 -22.26 -1.81
CA PRO A 330 -51.51 -21.79 -1.73
C PRO A 330 -52.13 -22.15 -0.38
N CYS A 331 -52.98 -21.27 0.16
CA CYS A 331 -53.76 -21.57 1.35
C CYS A 331 -54.58 -22.87 1.17
N PRO A 332 -54.79 -23.66 2.23
CA PRO A 332 -55.64 -24.84 2.17
C PRO A 332 -57.01 -24.54 1.55
N GLN A 333 -57.48 -25.43 0.67
CA GLN A 333 -58.67 -25.23 -0.16
C GLN A 333 -59.93 -24.89 0.64
N ASN A 334 -60.05 -25.45 1.85
CA ASN A 334 -61.23 -25.31 2.71
C ASN A 334 -61.08 -24.18 3.76
N CYS A 335 -60.05 -23.33 3.68
CA CYS A 335 -60.01 -22.11 4.48
C CYS A 335 -61.11 -21.14 4.01
N LEU A 336 -61.83 -20.55 4.96
CA LEU A 336 -62.82 -19.51 4.70
C LEU A 336 -62.15 -18.31 3.99
N ASP A 337 -62.76 -17.85 2.90
CA ASP A 337 -62.27 -16.77 2.03
C ASP A 337 -60.83 -16.96 1.52
N SER A 338 -60.30 -18.20 1.51
CA SER A 338 -58.90 -18.49 1.20
C SER A 338 -57.90 -17.71 2.09
N ARG A 339 -58.28 -17.41 3.34
CA ARG A 339 -57.45 -16.71 4.31
C ARG A 339 -56.78 -17.68 5.27
N CYS A 340 -55.46 -17.72 5.21
CA CYS A 340 -54.62 -18.47 6.13
C CYS A 340 -53.46 -17.60 6.66
N HIS A 341 -52.87 -18.01 7.78
CA HIS A 341 -51.68 -17.38 8.35
C HIS A 341 -50.52 -17.46 7.37
N ILE A 342 -49.87 -16.32 7.11
CA ILE A 342 -48.86 -16.19 6.05
C ILE A 342 -47.61 -17.06 6.26
N VAL A 343 -47.34 -17.50 7.49
CA VAL A 343 -46.20 -18.37 7.83
C VAL A 343 -46.63 -19.84 7.88
N GLU A 344 -47.64 -20.16 8.69
CA GLU A 344 -47.96 -21.55 9.03
C GLU A 344 -48.98 -22.21 8.08
N GLY A 345 -49.72 -21.39 7.34
CA GLY A 345 -50.85 -21.82 6.52
C GLY A 345 -52.07 -22.26 7.33
N THR A 346 -52.13 -21.88 8.61
CA THR A 346 -53.29 -22.16 9.49
C THR A 346 -54.47 -21.29 9.06
N CYS A 347 -55.63 -21.90 8.84
CA CYS A 347 -56.82 -21.20 8.38
C CYS A 347 -57.39 -20.33 9.52
N PHE A 348 -57.77 -19.09 9.22
CA PHE A 348 -58.49 -18.25 10.20
C PHE A 348 -59.92 -18.72 10.46
N GLY A 349 -60.45 -19.60 9.61
CA GLY A 349 -61.71 -20.30 9.76
C GLY A 349 -61.85 -21.37 8.67
N CYS A 350 -62.65 -22.41 8.93
CA CYS A 350 -62.97 -23.43 7.94
C CYS A 350 -64.33 -23.16 7.31
N VAL A 351 -64.49 -23.53 6.03
CA VAL A 351 -65.81 -23.68 5.44
C VAL A 351 -66.58 -24.81 6.14
N ASP A 352 -67.91 -24.73 6.12
CA ASP A 352 -68.78 -25.67 6.81
C ASP A 352 -68.48 -27.14 6.46
N GLY A 353 -68.35 -27.99 7.49
CA GLY A 353 -68.05 -29.41 7.34
C GLY A 353 -66.57 -29.79 7.51
N TYR A 354 -65.67 -28.81 7.60
CA TYR A 354 -64.24 -29.04 7.86
C TYR A 354 -63.81 -28.46 9.21
N ILE A 355 -62.84 -29.13 9.83
CA ILE A 355 -62.23 -28.74 11.11
C ILE A 355 -60.71 -28.93 11.08
N GLY A 356 -60.05 -28.53 12.16
CA GLY A 356 -58.60 -28.57 12.31
C GLY A 356 -57.91 -27.35 11.70
N ASP A 357 -56.65 -27.14 12.08
CA ASP A 357 -55.92 -25.89 11.79
C ASP A 357 -55.70 -25.62 10.29
N LYS A 358 -55.75 -26.67 9.45
CA LYS A 358 -55.66 -26.56 7.99
C LYS A 358 -56.94 -26.93 7.25
N CYS A 359 -58.05 -27.13 7.97
CA CYS A 359 -59.36 -27.52 7.40
C CYS A 359 -59.31 -28.75 6.48
N ILE A 360 -58.40 -29.69 6.78
CA ILE A 360 -58.23 -30.96 6.06
C ILE A 360 -59.07 -32.09 6.68
N GLU A 361 -59.47 -31.93 7.94
CA GLU A 361 -60.27 -32.93 8.64
C GLU A 361 -61.75 -32.72 8.32
N ASN A 362 -62.37 -33.74 7.74
CA ASN A 362 -63.81 -33.75 7.53
C ASN A 362 -64.49 -34.05 8.88
N LYS A 363 -65.41 -33.18 9.28
CA LYS A 363 -66.19 -33.27 10.53
C LYS A 363 -67.27 -34.37 10.47
N GLY A 364 -66.98 -35.51 9.83
CA GLY A 364 -67.94 -36.54 9.45
C GLY A 364 -68.97 -36.89 10.53
N CYS A 365 -70.17 -37.29 10.10
CA CYS A 365 -71.28 -37.53 11.01
C CYS A 365 -71.00 -38.64 12.01
N LYS A 366 -71.01 -38.29 13.30
CA LYS A 366 -70.63 -39.16 14.42
C LYS A 366 -71.60 -40.33 14.63
N PHE A 367 -72.79 -40.29 14.02
CA PHE A 367 -73.86 -41.28 14.16
C PHE A 367 -74.36 -41.74 12.78
N GLN A 368 -74.70 -43.03 12.64
CA GLN A 368 -75.39 -43.57 11.47
C GLN A 368 -76.77 -42.91 11.31
N GLY A 369 -77.14 -42.57 10.07
CA GLY A 369 -78.48 -42.02 9.76
C GLY A 369 -78.54 -40.54 9.41
N GLN A 370 -77.41 -39.83 9.33
CA GLN A 370 -77.36 -38.41 8.96
C GLN A 370 -76.25 -38.13 7.94
N TYR A 371 -76.47 -37.13 7.08
CA TYR A 371 -75.54 -36.67 6.07
C TYR A 371 -75.61 -35.15 5.87
N GLY A 372 -74.67 -34.60 5.11
CA GLY A 372 -74.63 -33.18 4.76
C GLY A 372 -74.06 -32.29 5.87
N VAL A 373 -74.18 -30.97 5.69
CA VAL A 373 -73.58 -29.95 6.58
C VAL A 373 -74.07 -30.13 8.02
N ASN A 374 -73.13 -30.21 8.97
CA ASN A 374 -73.39 -30.44 10.40
C ASN A 374 -74.28 -31.66 10.71
N CYS A 375 -74.39 -32.63 9.79
CA CYS A 375 -75.23 -33.82 9.98
C CYS A 375 -76.69 -33.50 10.25
N SER A 376 -77.15 -32.36 9.73
CA SER A 376 -78.50 -31.88 9.98
C SER A 376 -79.54 -32.56 9.09
N THR A 377 -79.11 -33.28 8.04
CA THR A 377 -80.02 -33.96 7.12
C THR A 377 -80.09 -35.45 7.46
N PRO A 378 -81.28 -36.01 7.75
CA PRO A 378 -81.42 -37.44 7.94
C PRO A 378 -81.25 -38.18 6.60
N CYS A 379 -80.66 -39.37 6.63
CA CYS A 379 -80.60 -40.24 5.46
C CYS A 379 -82.01 -40.52 4.91
N PRO A 380 -82.15 -40.72 3.58
CA PRO A 380 -83.43 -41.10 3.00
C PRO A 380 -84.07 -42.29 3.71
N VAL A 381 -85.38 -42.21 3.96
CA VAL A 381 -86.12 -43.13 4.85
C VAL A 381 -86.04 -44.60 4.41
N ASN A 382 -85.87 -44.84 3.10
CA ASN A 382 -85.84 -46.17 2.51
C ASN A 382 -84.42 -46.71 2.28
N CYS A 383 -83.38 -46.01 2.76
CA CYS A 383 -82.04 -46.61 2.80
C CYS A 383 -82.05 -47.79 3.79
N LEU A 384 -81.50 -48.92 3.37
CA LEU A 384 -81.37 -50.09 4.24
C LEU A 384 -80.55 -49.72 5.49
N GLU A 385 -81.08 -50.03 6.68
CA GLU A 385 -80.48 -49.70 7.99
C GLU A 385 -80.22 -48.19 8.22
N GLY A 386 -80.85 -47.30 7.43
CA GLY A 386 -80.59 -45.86 7.50
C GLY A 386 -79.17 -45.48 7.06
N ARG A 387 -78.49 -46.33 6.27
CA ARG A 387 -77.11 -46.09 5.85
C ARG A 387 -77.06 -45.37 4.51
N CYS A 388 -76.56 -44.13 4.55
CA CYS A 388 -76.27 -43.34 3.37
C CYS A 388 -74.88 -42.71 3.44
N HIS A 389 -74.35 -42.30 2.28
CA HIS A 389 -73.05 -41.65 2.17
C HIS A 389 -73.08 -40.29 2.87
N ILE A 390 -72.10 -40.06 3.74
CA ILE A 390 -72.13 -38.96 4.73
C ILE A 390 -72.07 -37.56 4.11
N VAL A 391 -71.60 -37.44 2.87
CA VAL A 391 -71.45 -36.14 2.17
C VAL A 391 -72.70 -35.79 1.37
N ASP A 392 -73.23 -36.72 0.59
CA ASP A 392 -74.26 -36.45 -0.43
C ASP A 392 -75.59 -37.19 -0.18
N GLY A 393 -75.66 -38.07 0.81
CA GLY A 393 -76.89 -38.76 1.21
C GLY A 393 -77.30 -39.92 0.33
N THR A 394 -76.43 -40.39 -0.56
CA THR A 394 -76.73 -41.55 -1.40
C THR A 394 -76.84 -42.82 -0.57
N CYS A 395 -77.94 -43.57 -0.71
CA CYS A 395 -78.13 -44.84 0.01
C CYS A 395 -77.14 -45.89 -0.49
N PHE A 396 -76.51 -46.62 0.44
CA PHE A 396 -75.64 -47.74 0.06
C PHE A 396 -76.45 -48.95 -0.44
N ASP A 397 -77.66 -49.14 0.11
CA ASP A 397 -78.61 -50.14 -0.34
C ASP A 397 -80.05 -49.70 0.01
N CYS A 398 -81.04 -50.29 -0.64
CA CYS A 398 -82.47 -49.96 -0.47
C CYS A 398 -83.23 -51.08 0.24
N VAL A 399 -84.25 -50.72 1.02
CA VAL A 399 -85.23 -51.71 1.50
C VAL A 399 -86.04 -52.30 0.32
N ASN A 400 -86.46 -53.57 0.45
CA ASN A 400 -87.17 -54.29 -0.61
C ASN A 400 -88.37 -53.50 -1.14
N GLY A 401 -88.46 -53.42 -2.47
CA GLY A 401 -89.50 -52.65 -3.17
C GLY A 401 -89.10 -51.22 -3.53
N TYR A 402 -87.86 -50.78 -3.24
CA TYR A 402 -87.35 -49.45 -3.60
C TYR A 402 -86.02 -49.52 -4.36
N LYS A 403 -85.77 -48.52 -5.22
CA LYS A 403 -84.51 -48.36 -5.97
C LYS A 403 -84.11 -46.90 -6.17
N GLY A 404 -82.89 -46.71 -6.67
CA GLY A 404 -82.30 -45.41 -7.00
C GLY A 404 -81.39 -44.86 -5.90
N PRO A 405 -80.64 -43.78 -6.19
CA PRO A 405 -79.60 -43.26 -5.30
C PRO A 405 -80.09 -42.80 -3.93
N THR A 406 -81.38 -42.52 -3.77
CA THR A 406 -82.03 -42.14 -2.51
C THR A 406 -83.16 -43.09 -2.10
N CYS A 407 -83.28 -44.24 -2.76
CA CYS A 407 -84.36 -45.23 -2.55
C CYS A 407 -85.78 -44.65 -2.60
N GLY A 408 -85.98 -43.61 -3.42
CA GLY A 408 -87.28 -42.93 -3.58
C GLY A 408 -88.21 -43.55 -4.63
N VAL A 409 -87.74 -44.53 -5.42
CA VAL A 409 -88.51 -45.10 -6.54
C VAL A 409 -89.06 -46.48 -6.17
N VAL A 410 -90.38 -46.66 -6.22
CA VAL A 410 -91.06 -47.94 -5.93
C VAL A 410 -90.90 -48.90 -7.12
N ILE A 411 -90.63 -50.17 -6.81
CA ILE A 411 -90.62 -51.29 -7.75
C ILE A 411 -92.00 -51.95 -7.66
N ILE A 412 -92.80 -51.85 -8.73
CA ILE A 412 -94.14 -52.44 -8.84
C ILE A 412 -94.03 -53.91 -9.23
#